data_AF-H8FVP3-F1
#
_entry.id   AF-H8FVP3-F1
#
_cell.length_a   1.000
_cell.length_b   1.000
_cell.length_c   1.000
_cell.angle_alpha   90.00
_cell.angle_beta   90.00
_cell.angle_gamma   90.00
#
_symmetry.space_group_name_H-M   'P 1'
#
loop_
_entity.id
_entity.type
_entity.pdbx_description
1 polymer ?
#
loop_
_entity_poly.entity_id
_entity_poly.type
_entity_poly.pdbx_seq_one_letter_code
_entity_poly.pdbx_strand_id
1 'polypeptide(L)' 'MTKEQQTRVKTALADYTEKATKSIASARDTLVREGIYLADGKLAPSYSQEPKTA' A
#
# COMPACT_ATOMS: atom_id res chain seq x y z
N MET A 1 21.14 5.73 12.19
CA MET A 1 20.23 6.60 11.41
C MET A 1 19.80 7.75 12.31
N THR A 2 19.98 9.00 11.91
CA THR A 2 19.59 10.16 12.74
C THR A 2 18.11 10.49 12.54
N LYS A 3 17.48 11.17 13.52
CA LYS A 3 16.05 11.53 13.47
C LYS A 3 15.68 12.33 12.21
N GLU A 4 16.53 13.26 11.78
CA GLU A 4 16.33 14.01 10.53
C GLU A 4 16.30 13.13 9.29
N GLN A 5 17.16 12.12 9.25
CA GLN A 5 17.26 11.19 8.13
C GLN A 5 16.00 10.32 8.05
N GLN A 6 15.46 9.93 9.20
CA GLN A 6 14.21 9.17 9.29
C GLN A 6 13.00 10.00 8.83
N THR A 7 12.95 11.29 9.18
CA THR A 7 11.90 12.21 8.72
C THR A 7 11.97 12.40 7.21
N ARG A 8 13.17 12.62 6.64
CA ARG A 8 13.35 12.78 5.19
C ARG A 8 12.90 11.55 4.41
N VAL A 9 13.22 10.35 4.89
CA VAL A 9 12.77 9.10 4.25
C VAL A 9 11.25 8.95 4.33
N LYS A 10 10.63 9.25 5.48
CA LYS A 10 9.16 9.21 5.61
C LYS A 10 8.46 10.18 4.66
N THR A 11 8.95 11.43 4.57
CA THR A 11 8.39 12.43 3.64
C THR A 11 8.57 11.99 2.19
N ALA A 12 9.75 11.51 1.80
CA ALA A 12 9.99 11.04 0.44
C ALA A 12 9.09 9.86 0.06
N LEU A 13 8.84 8.93 0.99
CA LEU A 13 7.92 7.81 0.78
C LEU A 13 6.46 8.27 0.67
N ALA A 14 6.04 9.23 1.49
CA ALA A 14 4.70 9.81 1.42
C ALA A 14 4.49 10.53 0.08
N ASP A 15 5.42 11.39 -0.33
CA ASP A 15 5.36 12.11 -1.60
C ASP A 15 5.38 11.16 -2.80
N TYR A 16 6.20 10.10 -2.74
CA TYR A 16 6.25 9.09 -3.79
C TYR A 16 4.95 8.31 -3.86
N THR A 17 4.41 7.91 -2.71
CA THR A 17 3.12 7.22 -2.63
C THR A 17 2.03 8.11 -3.20
N GLU A 18 1.92 9.37 -2.77
CA GLU A 18 0.94 10.32 -3.29
C GLU A 18 1.07 10.52 -4.80
N LYS A 19 2.29 10.70 -5.32
CA LYS A 19 2.54 10.84 -6.76
C LYS A 19 2.21 9.56 -7.54
N ALA A 20 2.54 8.39 -7.00
CA ALA A 20 2.28 7.09 -7.62
C ALA A 20 0.78 6.73 -7.57
N THR A 21 0.09 7.12 -6.49
CA THR A 21 -1.34 6.84 -6.26
C THR A 21 -2.25 7.99 -6.69
N LYS A 22 -1.73 9.05 -7.31
CA LYS A 22 -2.50 10.23 -7.77
C LYS A 22 -3.67 9.87 -8.67
N SER A 23 -3.59 8.73 -9.35
CA SER A 23 -4.74 8.06 -9.94
C SER A 23 -5.17 6.91 -9.03
N ILE A 24 -6.27 7.11 -8.31
CA ILE A 24 -6.91 6.06 -7.49
C ILE A 24 -7.16 4.80 -8.34
N ALA A 25 -7.47 4.96 -9.63
CA ALA A 25 -7.63 3.86 -10.57
C ALA A 25 -6.33 3.07 -10.77
N SER A 26 -5.20 3.75 -11.02
CA SER A 26 -3.90 3.08 -11.22
C SER A 26 -3.39 2.41 -9.95
N ALA A 27 -3.65 3.00 -8.78
CA ALA A 27 -3.34 2.39 -7.49
C ALA A 27 -4.17 1.11 -7.29
N ARG A 28 -5.48 1.18 -7.56
CA ARG A 28 -6.37 0.01 -7.48
C ARG A 28 -5.96 -1.09 -8.47
N ASP A 29 -5.66 -0.75 -9.72
CA ASP A 29 -5.21 -1.72 -10.72
C ASP A 29 -3.91 -2.40 -10.31
N THR A 30 -2.97 -1.64 -9.74
CA THR A 30 -1.74 -2.21 -9.20
C THR A 30 -2.05 -3.18 -8.07
N LEU A 31 -2.87 -2.78 -7.10
CA LEU A 31 -3.26 -3.63 -5.97
C LEU A 31 -4.01 -4.91 -6.40
N VAL A 32 -4.81 -4.84 -7.47
CA VAL A 32 -5.48 -6.00 -8.06
C VAL A 32 -4.49 -6.89 -8.81
N ARG A 33 -3.57 -6.30 -9.58
CA ARG A 33 -2.52 -7.04 -10.31
C ARG A 33 -1.57 -7.77 -9.38
N GLU A 34 -1.18 -7.15 -8.27
CA GLU A 34 -0.34 -7.78 -7.24
C GLU A 34 -1.12 -8.82 -6.40
N GLY A 35 -2.43 -9.01 -6.64
CA GLY A 35 -3.25 -10.00 -5.95
C GLY A 35 -3.57 -9.65 -4.50
N ILE A 36 -3.43 -8.38 -4.10
CA ILE A 36 -3.75 -7.87 -2.76
C ILE A 36 -5.25 -7.62 -2.65
N TYR A 37 -5.85 -7.09 -3.71
CA TYR A 37 -7.30 -6.91 -3.85
C TYR A 37 -7.84 -7.75 -5.01
N LEU A 38 -9.10 -8.11 -4.93
CA LEU A 38 -9.87 -8.71 -6.01
C LEU A 38 -10.42 -7.60 -6.93
N ALA A 39 -10.78 -7.96 -8.17
CA ALA A 39 -11.35 -7.01 -9.13
C ALA A 39 -12.63 -6.32 -8.60
N ASP A 40 -13.39 -7.01 -7.74
CA ASP A 40 -14.59 -6.48 -7.06
C ASP A 40 -14.27 -5.48 -5.93
N GLY A 41 -12.98 -5.25 -5.63
CA GLY A 41 -12.52 -4.34 -4.59
C GLY A 41 -12.43 -4.94 -3.19
N LYS A 42 -12.69 -6.25 -3.03
CA LYS A 42 -12.46 -6.96 -1.76
C LYS A 42 -10.98 -7.28 -1.58
N LEU A 43 -10.55 -7.44 -0.34
CA LEU A 43 -9.19 -7.90 -0.03
C LEU A 43 -9.08 -9.38 -0.45
N ALA A 44 -7.93 -9.79 -0.99
CA ALA A 44 -7.72 -11.18 -1.36
C ALA A 44 -7.73 -12.08 -0.09
N PRO A 45 -8.22 -13.33 -0.19
CA PRO A 45 -8.33 -14.24 0.96
C PRO A 45 -7.01 -14.46 1.71
N SER A 46 -5.88 -14.42 0.99
CA SER A 46 -4.52 -14.53 1.53
C SER A 46 -4.14 -13.37 2.47
N TYR A 47 -4.72 -12.20 2.26
CA TYR A 47 -4.51 -11.02 3.10
C TYR A 47 -5.66 -10.80 4.10
N SER A 48 -6.80 -11.46 3.89
CA SER A 48 -7.98 -11.39 4.76
C SER A 48 -7.89 -12.31 5.98
N GLN A 49 -6.87 -13.17 6.05
CA GLN A 49 -6.57 -13.87 7.29
C GLN A 49 -6.01 -12.86 8.28
N GLU A 50 -6.88 -12.29 9.10
CA GLU A 50 -6.48 -11.76 10.39
C GLU A 50 -5.54 -12.78 11.04
N PRO A 51 -4.38 -12.37 11.59
CA PRO A 51 -3.57 -13.30 12.35
C PRO A 51 -4.47 -13.85 13.44
N LYS A 52 -4.75 -15.16 13.39
CA LYS A 52 -5.33 -15.86 14.54
C LYS A 52 -4.34 -15.62 15.68
N THR A 53 -4.63 -14.64 16.53
CA THR A 53 -4.09 -14.57 17.88
C THR A 53 -4.53 -15.86 18.54
N ALA A 54 -3.58 -16.78 18.67
CA ALA A 54 -3.68 -17.98 19.49
C ALA A 54 -3.73 -17.59 20.97
#